data_AF-A0A227JAJ7-F1
#
_entry.id   AF-A0A227JAJ7-F1
#
_cell.length_a   1.000
_cell.length_b   1.000
_cell.length_c   1.000
_cell.angle_alpha   90.00
_cell.angle_beta   90.00
_cell.angle_gamma   90.00
#
_symmetry.space_group_name_H-M   'P 1'
#
loop_
_entity.id
_entity.type
_entity.pdbx_description
1 polymer ?
#
loop_
_entity_poly.entity_id
_entity_poly.type
_entity_poly.pdbx_seq_one_letter_code
_entity_poly.pdbx_strand_id
1 'polypeptide(L)'
;NAWEQQLSEMLALKPQVVIPGHMKAGTKLNADTIRYSQQYLQDFQQAKKHSNNSAQLIDTMSAKYPEAQLPIALEIGAKVHTGEMSW
;
A
#
# COMPACT_ATOMS: atom_id res chain seq x y z
N ASN A 1 -2.80 -12.18 4.20
CA ASN A 1 -1.62 -12.64 3.41
C ASN A 1 -0.36 -12.55 4.29
N ALA A 2 0.82 -13.01 3.83
CA ALA A 2 2.04 -12.98 4.66
C ALA A 2 2.47 -11.55 5.07
N TRP A 3 2.24 -10.56 4.20
CA TRP A 3 2.54 -9.16 4.50
C TRP A 3 1.71 -8.59 5.66
N GLU A 4 0.40 -8.83 5.67
CA GLU A 4 -0.50 -8.37 6.74
C GLU A 4 -0.13 -8.99 8.09
N GLN A 5 0.24 -10.27 8.10
CA GLN A 5 0.70 -10.97 9.31
C GLN A 5 1.98 -10.33 9.84
N GLN A 6 3.00 -10.15 8.99
CA GLN A 6 4.26 -9.53 9.38
C GLN A 6 4.07 -8.12 9.95
N LEU A 7 3.26 -7.28 9.30
CA LEU A 7 2.98 -5.92 9.79
C LEU A 7 2.23 -5.94 11.13
N SER A 8 1.34 -6.92 11.34
CA SER A 8 0.62 -7.09 12.61
C SER A 8 1.55 -7.52 13.74
N GLU A 9 2.46 -8.46 13.46
CA GLU A 9 3.51 -8.89 14.40
C GLU A 9 4.43 -7.71 14.77
N MET A 10 4.85 -6.90 13.80
CA MET A 10 5.65 -5.71 14.05
C MET A 10 4.93 -4.70 14.97
N LEU A 11 3.63 -4.48 14.78
CA LEU A 11 2.84 -3.61 15.67
C LEU A 11 2.68 -4.19 17.08
N ALA A 12 2.55 -5.52 17.22
CA ALA A 12 2.39 -6.18 18.51
C ALA A 12 3.62 -6.00 19.41
N LEU A 13 4.80 -5.77 18.83
CA LEU A 13 6.04 -5.45 19.55
C LEU A 13 6.06 -4.03 20.16
N LYS A 14 5.03 -3.20 19.92
CA LYS A 14 4.91 -1.82 20.41
C LYS A 14 6.15 -0.97 20.09
N PRO A 15 6.52 -0.82 18.81
CA PRO A 15 7.76 -0.16 18.43
C PRO A 15 7.73 1.33 18.81
N GLN A 16 8.82 1.80 19.43
CA GLN A 16 9.02 3.23 19.70
C GLN A 16 9.44 3.99 18.44
N VAL A 17 10.22 3.34 17.57
CA VAL A 17 10.73 3.90 16.32
C VAL A 17 10.51 2.90 15.20
N VAL A 18 10.10 3.38 14.03
CA VAL A 18 10.01 2.61 12.79
C VAL A 18 10.81 3.33 11.73
N ILE A 19 11.70 2.60 11.04
CA ILE A 19 12.53 3.12 9.96
C ILE A 19 12.08 2.45 8.64
N PRO A 20 11.24 3.11 7.83
CA PRO A 20 10.82 2.56 6.53
C PRO A 20 11.98 2.54 5.54
N GLY A 21 12.06 1.50 4.70
CA GLY A 21 13.01 1.46 3.57
C GLY A 21 12.72 2.51 2.50
N HIS A 22 11.44 2.89 2.34
CA HIS A 22 10.99 3.98 1.48
C HIS A 22 9.92 4.82 2.20
N MET A 23 10.00 6.15 2.09
CA MET A 23 8.99 7.07 2.65
C MET A 23 9.04 8.45 1.99
N LYS A 24 7.99 9.26 2.22
CA LYS A 24 8.02 10.70 1.93
C LYS A 24 8.93 11.40 2.92
N ALA A 25 9.65 12.43 2.47
CA ALA A 25 10.39 13.29 3.38
C ALA A 25 9.42 13.88 4.43
N GLY A 26 9.80 13.84 5.70
CA GLY A 26 8.96 14.30 6.81
C GLY A 26 7.92 13.28 7.32
N THR A 27 7.86 12.06 6.77
CA THR A 27 7.06 10.97 7.38
C THR A 27 7.51 10.72 8.83
N LYS A 28 6.54 10.61 9.75
CA LYS A 28 6.80 10.28 11.16
C LYS A 28 7.44 8.91 11.28
N LEU A 29 8.46 8.76 12.13
CA LEU A 29 9.19 7.50 12.32
C LEU A 29 8.63 6.66 13.47
N ASN A 30 7.32 6.48 13.50
CA ASN A 30 6.61 5.78 14.56
C ASN A 30 5.68 4.68 13.98
N ALA A 31 4.93 4.01 14.86
CA ALA A 31 3.99 2.94 14.50
C ALA A 31 2.92 3.35 13.47
N ASP A 32 2.67 4.66 13.25
CA ASP A 32 1.70 5.13 12.25
C ASP A 32 2.11 4.71 10.83
N THR A 33 3.41 4.55 10.56
CA THR A 33 3.92 4.08 9.26
C THR A 33 3.55 2.63 8.97
N ILE A 34 3.57 1.76 9.98
CA ILE A 34 3.13 0.37 9.82
C ILE A 34 1.62 0.33 9.57
N ARG A 35 0.85 1.13 10.32
CA ARG A 35 -0.61 1.24 10.12
C ARG A 35 -0.96 1.77 8.73
N TYR A 36 -0.21 2.75 8.22
CA TYR A 36 -0.35 3.25 6.86
C TYR A 36 -0.18 2.12 5.84
N SER A 37 0.89 1.34 5.95
CA SER A 37 1.14 0.20 5.04
C SER A 37 0.04 -0.86 5.13
N GLN A 38 -0.44 -1.20 6.33
CA GLN A 38 -1.57 -2.13 6.50
C GLN A 38 -2.85 -1.62 5.82
N GLN A 39 -3.20 -0.35 6.07
CA GLN A 39 -4.39 0.26 5.50
C GLN A 39 -4.30 0.31 3.96
N TYR A 40 -3.14 0.68 3.42
CA TYR A 40 -2.91 0.71 1.98
C TYR A 40 -3.12 -0.66 1.34
N LEU A 41 -2.60 -1.73 1.94
CA LEU A 41 -2.78 -3.10 1.44
C LEU A 41 -4.25 -3.55 1.49
N GLN A 42 -4.95 -3.25 2.57
CA GLN A 42 -6.38 -3.57 2.71
C GLN A 42 -7.22 -2.82 1.67
N ASP A 43 -6.93 -1.53 1.49
CA ASP A 43 -7.60 -0.69 0.52
C ASP A 43 -7.33 -1.13 -0.91
N PHE A 44 -6.09 -1.48 -1.22
CA PHE A 44 -5.73 -2.01 -2.53
C PHE A 44 -6.49 -3.32 -2.83
N GLN A 45 -6.58 -4.23 -1.86
CA GLN A 45 -7.37 -5.45 -2.02
C GLN A 45 -8.86 -5.16 -2.20
N GLN A 46 -9.41 -4.20 -1.47
CA GLN A 46 -10.81 -3.81 -1.62
C GLN A 46 -11.05 -3.15 -2.98
N ALA A 47 -10.22 -2.20 -3.39
CA ALA A 47 -10.30 -1.54 -4.68
C ALA A 47 -10.19 -2.57 -5.81
N LYS A 48 -9.25 -3.51 -5.71
CA LYS A 48 -9.09 -4.59 -6.70
C LYS A 48 -10.37 -5.42 -6.86
N LYS A 49 -11.04 -5.79 -5.77
CA LYS A 49 -12.29 -6.58 -5.83
C LYS A 49 -13.43 -5.86 -6.58
N HIS A 50 -13.38 -4.53 -6.65
CA HIS A 50 -14.42 -3.70 -7.27
C HIS A 50 -13.97 -3.03 -8.57
N SER A 51 -12.79 -3.40 -9.10
CA SER A 51 -12.24 -2.84 -10.33
C SER A 51 -12.21 -3.91 -11.42
N ASN A 52 -12.63 -3.54 -12.63
CA ASN A 52 -12.61 -4.43 -13.79
C ASN A 52 -11.26 -4.40 -14.54
N ASN A 53 -10.44 -3.38 -14.32
CA ASN A 53 -9.14 -3.17 -14.99
C ASN A 53 -8.22 -2.30 -14.12
N SER A 54 -6.96 -2.17 -14.55
CA SER A 54 -5.95 -1.40 -13.82
C SER A 54 -6.29 0.07 -13.72
N ALA A 55 -6.91 0.67 -14.75
CA ALA A 55 -7.30 2.09 -14.72
C ALA A 55 -8.27 2.37 -13.57
N GLN A 56 -9.32 1.57 -13.39
CA GLN A 56 -10.28 1.72 -12.28
C GLN A 56 -9.62 1.52 -10.91
N LEU A 57 -8.68 0.58 -10.82
CA LEU A 57 -7.93 0.33 -9.59
C LEU A 57 -6.99 1.49 -9.26
N ILE A 58 -6.27 2.02 -10.25
CA ILE A 58 -5.39 3.18 -10.13
C ILE A 58 -6.20 4.39 -9.69
N ASP A 59 -7.30 4.71 -10.37
CA ASP A 59 -8.16 5.85 -10.05
C ASP A 59 -8.67 5.80 -8.60
N THR A 60 -9.16 4.62 -8.17
CA THR A 60 -9.65 4.41 -6.81
C THR A 60 -8.53 4.63 -5.77
N MET A 61 -7.35 4.06 -6.01
CA MET A 61 -6.22 4.17 -5.07
C MET A 61 -5.63 5.58 -5.05
N SER A 62 -5.48 6.23 -6.21
CA SER A 62 -4.99 7.61 -6.30
C SER A 62 -5.95 8.61 -5.67
N ALA A 63 -7.27 8.38 -5.76
CA ALA A 63 -8.25 9.21 -5.07
C ALA A 63 -8.16 9.06 -3.53
N LYS A 64 -7.88 7.85 -3.04
CA LYS A 64 -7.75 7.58 -1.59
C LYS A 64 -6.40 8.02 -1.02
N TYR A 65 -5.36 8.01 -1.86
CA TYR A 65 -3.97 8.31 -1.49
C TYR A 65 -3.35 9.38 -2.42
N PRO A 66 -3.89 10.61 -2.48
CA PRO A 66 -3.43 11.64 -3.41
C PRO A 66 -1.98 12.09 -3.16
N GLU A 67 -1.48 11.88 -1.94
CA GLU A 67 -0.12 12.21 -1.51
C GLU A 67 0.87 11.05 -1.61
N ALA A 68 0.42 9.87 -2.08
CA ALA A 68 1.32 8.75 -2.32
C ALA A 68 2.28 9.07 -3.46
N GLN A 69 3.57 8.81 -3.23
CA GLN A 69 4.61 8.99 -4.24
C GLN A 69 4.77 7.72 -5.09
N LEU A 70 5.60 7.80 -6.13
CA LEU A 70 5.93 6.69 -7.03
C LEU A 70 4.69 6.10 -7.74
N PRO A 71 3.97 6.90 -8.56
CA PRO A 71 2.79 6.44 -9.29
C PRO A 71 3.05 5.20 -10.16
N ILE A 72 4.29 5.06 -10.67
CA ILE A 72 4.71 3.89 -11.45
C ILE A 72 4.59 2.56 -10.66
N ALA A 73 4.79 2.59 -9.34
CA ALA A 73 4.66 1.39 -8.50
C ALA A 73 3.19 0.94 -8.42
N LEU A 74 2.26 1.90 -8.29
CA LEU A 74 0.82 1.61 -8.35
C LEU A 74 0.41 1.13 -9.75
N GLU A 75 0.93 1.73 -10.82
CA GLU A 75 0.63 1.33 -12.19
C GLU A 75 1.04 -0.12 -12.47
N ILE A 76 2.29 -0.50 -12.15
CA ILE A 76 2.78 -1.86 -12.33
C ILE A 76 1.97 -2.83 -11.47
N GLY A 77 1.79 -2.52 -10.19
CA GLY A 77 1.02 -3.37 -9.28
C GLY A 77 -0.42 -3.58 -9.76
N ALA A 78 -1.08 -2.52 -10.23
CA ALA A 78 -2.44 -2.61 -10.76
C ALA A 78 -2.50 -3.52 -11.98
N LYS A 79 -1.67 -3.28 -13.01
CA LYS A 79 -1.63 -4.07 -14.25
C LYS A 79 -1.34 -5.56 -14.01
N VAL A 80 -0.43 -5.85 -13.08
CA VAL A 80 -0.12 -7.24 -12.71
C VAL A 80 -1.31 -7.89 -12.01
N HIS A 81 -1.93 -7.19 -11.08
CA HIS A 81 -3.05 -7.74 -10.31
C HIS A 81 -4.37 -7.85 -11.08
N THR A 82 -4.51 -7.14 -12.20
CA THR A 82 -5.65 -7.22 -13.13
C THR A 82 -5.36 -8.09 -14.36
N GLY A 83 -4.14 -8.62 -14.49
CA GLY A 83 -3.76 -9.55 -15.58
C GLY A 83 -3.38 -8.86 -16.89
N GLU A 84 -3.26 -7.53 -16.91
CA GLU A 84 -2.83 -6.74 -18.08
C GLU A 84 -1.30 -6.74 -18.28
N MET A 85 -0.55 -7.21 -17.27
CA MET A 85 0.90 -7.37 -17.30
C MET A 85 1.29 -8.65 -16.56
N SER A 86 2.26 -9.41 -17.08
CA SER A 86 2.87 -10.52 -16.36
C SER A 86 3.95 -10.03 -15.41
N TRP A 87 4.13 -10.74 -14.30
CA TRP A 87 5.27 -10.54 -13.41
C TRP A 87 6.54 -11.15 -13.99
#